data_AF-A0AAD4KEV2-F1
#
_entry.id   AF-A0AAD4KEV2-F1
#
_cell.length_a   1.000
_cell.length_b   1.000
_cell.length_c   1.000
_cell.angle_alpha   90.00
_cell.angle_beta   90.00
_cell.angle_gamma   90.00
#
_symmetry.space_group_name_H-M   'P 1'
#
loop_
_entity.id
_entity.type
_entity.pdbx_description
1 polymer ?
#
loop_
_entity_poly.entity_id
_entity_poly.type
_entity_poly.pdbx_seq_one_letter_code
_entity_poly.pdbx_strand_id
1 'polypeptide(L)'
;MRFTLASAASILAFTATTLADDQKSYLQAGTNEEYLSASIAIDGFTHYALLTDAKSATPAIITGQGGELQVDLSSISGAGVTGLLTLEDKEGYSGLKHAIFGNPSVVTASSGWDFPSTYGNLTSSLDAFHGWYACFAAVGVKQLYWSDWANYNGSAPTNCEKVTLHRVFM
;
A
#
# COMPACT_ATOMS: atom_id res chain seq x y z
N MET A 1 -62.27 -2.41 -38.56
CA MET A 1 -60.89 -2.92 -38.42
C MET A 1 -60.26 -2.29 -37.19
N ARG A 2 -59.57 -3.09 -36.39
CA ARG A 2 -59.08 -2.80 -35.05
C ARG A 2 -57.83 -1.89 -35.10
N PHE A 3 -57.78 -0.89 -34.23
CA PHE A 3 -56.56 -0.17 -33.87
C PHE A 3 -55.76 -1.01 -32.88
N THR A 4 -54.45 -1.10 -33.08
CA THR A 4 -53.46 -1.19 -32.00
C THR A 4 -52.07 -0.84 -32.55
N LEU A 5 -51.56 0.33 -32.18
CA LEU A 5 -50.14 0.66 -32.22
C LEU A 5 -49.48 -0.05 -31.03
N ALA A 6 -48.53 -0.95 -31.29
CA ALA A 6 -47.70 -1.51 -30.24
C ALA A 6 -46.46 -0.62 -30.06
N SER A 7 -46.41 0.08 -28.94
CA SER A 7 -45.28 0.92 -28.51
C SER A 7 -44.02 0.09 -28.30
N ALA A 8 -42.93 0.50 -28.93
CA ALA A 8 -41.59 0.03 -28.62
C ALA A 8 -41.19 0.55 -27.23
N ALA A 9 -41.04 -0.36 -26.26
CA ALA A 9 -40.47 -0.04 -24.95
C ALA A 9 -38.98 -0.41 -24.97
N SER A 10 -38.13 0.58 -25.23
CA SER A 10 -36.70 0.52 -24.95
C SER A 10 -36.50 0.37 -23.44
N ILE A 11 -36.13 -0.82 -22.98
CA ILE A 11 -35.72 -1.01 -21.59
C ILE A 11 -34.28 -0.51 -21.48
N LEU A 12 -34.16 0.61 -20.76
CA LEU A 12 -32.93 1.22 -20.30
C LEU A 12 -31.99 0.15 -19.71
N ALA A 13 -30.76 0.14 -20.21
CA ALA A 13 -29.66 -0.53 -19.55
C ALA A 13 -29.49 0.05 -18.14
N PHE A 14 -29.65 -0.78 -17.13
CA PHE A 14 -29.11 -0.50 -15.80
C PHE A 14 -27.59 -0.57 -15.93
N THR A 15 -26.95 0.56 -16.16
CA THR A 15 -25.58 0.75 -15.69
C THR A 15 -25.65 0.65 -14.18
N ALA A 16 -25.31 -0.52 -13.64
CA ALA A 16 -24.90 -0.61 -12.25
C ALA A 16 -23.65 0.27 -12.11
N THR A 17 -23.84 1.55 -11.80
CA THR A 17 -22.85 2.30 -11.04
C THR A 17 -22.73 1.56 -9.73
N THR A 18 -21.77 0.64 -9.66
CA THR A 18 -21.20 0.22 -8.38
C THR A 18 -20.86 1.52 -7.67
N LEU A 19 -21.60 1.83 -6.61
CA LEU A 19 -21.18 2.83 -5.62
C LEU A 19 -19.71 2.51 -5.35
N ALA A 20 -18.83 3.43 -5.75
CA ALA A 20 -17.43 3.34 -5.38
C ALA A 20 -17.42 3.27 -3.86
N ASP A 21 -16.95 2.14 -3.36
CA ASP A 21 -16.92 1.82 -1.95
C ASP A 21 -16.12 2.94 -1.26
N ASP A 22 -16.77 3.69 -0.38
CA ASP A 22 -16.12 4.63 0.54
C ASP A 22 -15.37 3.85 1.65
N GLN A 23 -15.26 2.53 1.50
CA GLN A 23 -14.45 1.67 2.34
C GLN A 23 -12.97 1.97 2.15
N LYS A 24 -12.38 2.46 3.24
CA LYS A 24 -10.94 2.54 3.40
C LYS A 24 -10.34 1.13 3.36
N SER A 25 -9.40 0.91 2.45
CA SER A 25 -8.56 -0.29 2.47
C SER A 25 -7.31 -0.08 3.31
N TYR A 26 -6.81 -1.15 3.90
CA TYR A 26 -5.59 -1.19 4.70
C TYR A 26 -4.66 -2.26 4.15
N LEU A 27 -3.37 -2.11 4.45
CA LEU A 27 -2.35 -3.12 4.13
C LEU A 27 -2.03 -3.91 5.39
N GLN A 28 -2.21 -5.22 5.33
CA GLN A 28 -1.86 -6.12 6.42
C GLN A 28 -0.72 -7.05 5.96
N ALA A 29 0.24 -7.31 6.83
CA ALA A 29 1.27 -8.31 6.64
C ALA A 29 0.71 -9.69 7.01
N GLY A 30 0.64 -10.58 6.02
CA GLY A 30 0.00 -11.89 6.13
C GLY A 30 0.55 -12.85 7.18
N THR A 31 1.76 -12.64 7.69
CA THR A 31 2.39 -13.55 8.65
C THR A 31 1.94 -13.37 10.09
N ASN A 32 1.59 -12.14 10.50
CA ASN A 32 1.40 -11.80 11.93
C ASN A 32 0.20 -10.90 12.21
N GLU A 33 -0.71 -10.74 11.25
CA GLU A 33 -1.85 -9.82 11.34
C GLU A 33 -1.47 -8.36 11.61
N GLU A 34 -0.22 -7.98 11.32
CA GLU A 34 0.30 -6.63 11.55
C GLU A 34 -0.11 -5.70 10.41
N TYR A 35 -0.46 -4.46 10.72
CA TYR A 35 -0.95 -3.49 9.76
C TYR A 35 0.08 -2.43 9.45
N LEU A 36 0.13 -2.05 8.18
CA LEU A 36 0.95 -0.94 7.73
C LEU A 36 0.46 0.35 8.36
N SER A 37 1.36 1.00 9.06
CA SER A 37 1.19 2.32 9.60
C SER A 37 2.34 3.19 9.13
N ALA A 38 2.02 4.41 8.75
CA ALA A 38 3.01 5.46 8.74
C ALA A 38 3.50 5.69 10.17
N SER A 39 4.80 5.93 10.31
CA SER A 39 5.53 6.00 11.55
C SER A 39 6.55 7.14 11.50
N ILE A 40 7.13 7.43 12.66
CA ILE A 40 8.21 8.38 12.99
C ILE A 40 8.74 9.18 11.79
N ALA A 41 8.55 10.50 11.84
CA ALA A 41 9.24 11.40 10.95
C ALA A 41 10.73 11.47 11.33
N ILE A 42 11.63 10.93 10.49
CA ILE A 42 13.09 11.06 10.64
C ILE A 42 13.57 11.91 9.47
N ASP A 43 14.39 12.93 9.76
CA ASP A 43 14.98 13.81 8.74
C ASP A 43 13.96 14.47 7.78
N GLY A 44 12.71 14.64 8.23
CA GLY A 44 11.62 15.21 7.43
C GLY A 44 10.86 14.21 6.55
N PHE A 45 11.17 12.91 6.64
CA PHE A 45 10.50 11.82 5.94
C PHE A 45 9.73 10.94 6.92
N THR A 46 8.52 10.54 6.54
CA THR A 46 7.70 9.63 7.36
C THR A 46 8.03 8.20 6.96
N HIS A 47 8.35 7.32 7.89
CA HIS A 47 8.74 5.93 7.57
C HIS A 47 7.55 4.97 7.69
N TYR A 48 7.70 3.75 7.17
CA TYR A 48 6.69 2.71 7.33
C TYR A 48 7.00 1.77 8.48
N ALA A 49 6.00 1.50 9.31
CA ALA A 49 6.05 0.46 10.31
C ALA A 49 4.88 -0.51 10.15
N LEU A 50 5.07 -1.73 10.61
CA LEU A 50 4.02 -2.71 10.85
C LEU A 50 3.72 -2.73 12.35
N LEU A 51 2.45 -2.50 12.68
CA LEU A 51 1.93 -2.46 14.04
C LEU A 51 0.91 -3.55 14.24
N THR A 52 0.87 -4.17 15.42
CA THR A 52 -0.12 -5.20 15.75
C THR A 52 -1.53 -4.64 16.01
N ASP A 53 -1.68 -3.31 16.15
CA ASP A 53 -2.97 -2.66 16.41
C ASP A 53 -3.57 -2.07 15.13
N ALA A 54 -4.72 -2.63 14.71
CA ALA A 54 -5.49 -2.16 13.57
C ALA A 54 -5.96 -0.70 13.71
N LYS A 55 -6.19 -0.19 14.93
CA LYS A 55 -6.68 1.18 15.13
C LYS A 55 -5.64 2.25 14.79
N SER A 56 -4.37 1.85 14.82
CA SER A 56 -3.24 2.69 14.47
C SER A 56 -2.83 2.52 13.00
N ALA A 57 -3.48 1.62 12.25
CA ALA A 57 -3.18 1.37 10.85
C ALA A 57 -3.49 2.60 9.98
N THR A 58 -2.68 2.80 8.95
CA THR A 58 -2.87 3.89 8.00
C THR A 58 -3.60 3.37 6.75
N PRO A 59 -4.75 3.95 6.39
CA PRO A 59 -5.46 3.57 5.18
C PRO A 59 -4.59 3.74 3.93
N ALA A 60 -4.67 2.80 3.00
CA ALA A 60 -3.84 2.76 1.81
C ALA A 60 -4.66 2.51 0.54
N ILE A 61 -4.31 3.19 -0.55
CA ILE A 61 -4.92 3.05 -1.89
C ILE A 61 -3.84 3.04 -2.98
N ILE A 62 -4.13 2.41 -4.12
CA ILE A 62 -3.33 2.61 -5.34
C ILE A 62 -3.98 3.70 -6.16
N THR A 63 -3.22 4.73 -6.52
CA THR A 63 -3.69 5.76 -7.42
C THR A 63 -3.93 5.16 -8.81
N GLY A 64 -5.10 5.44 -9.39
CA GLY A 64 -5.45 4.91 -10.71
C GLY A 64 -4.60 5.49 -11.86
N GLN A 65 -3.88 6.59 -11.61
CA GLN A 65 -2.88 7.14 -12.53
C GLN A 65 -1.48 6.72 -12.05
N GLY A 66 -0.79 5.86 -12.80
CA GLY A 66 0.61 5.50 -12.55
C GLY A 66 0.82 4.34 -11.57
N GLY A 67 -0.20 3.91 -10.82
CA GLY A 67 -0.06 2.79 -9.88
C GLY A 67 0.85 3.16 -8.72
N GLU A 68 0.69 4.35 -8.14
CA GLU A 68 1.45 4.77 -6.97
C GLU A 68 0.70 4.33 -5.71
N LEU A 69 1.42 3.83 -4.70
CA LEU A 69 0.81 3.52 -3.40
C LEU A 69 0.72 4.80 -2.57
N GLN A 70 -0.49 5.19 -2.21
CA GLN A 70 -0.77 6.33 -1.36
C GLN A 70 -1.36 5.88 -0.04
N VAL A 71 -1.05 6.58 1.05
CA VAL A 71 -1.78 6.44 2.31
C VAL A 71 -2.35 7.75 2.82
N ASP A 72 -3.39 7.62 3.62
CA ASP A 72 -4.06 8.71 4.33
C ASP A 72 -3.30 9.03 5.63
N LEU A 73 -2.47 10.07 5.58
CA LEU A 73 -1.66 10.54 6.73
C LEU A 73 -2.39 11.58 7.59
N SER A 74 -3.68 11.84 7.33
CA SER A 74 -4.42 12.92 8.02
C SER A 74 -4.50 12.77 9.54
N SER A 75 -4.30 11.56 10.06
CA SER A 75 -4.26 11.26 11.50
C SER A 75 -2.89 11.50 12.14
N ILE A 76 -1.83 11.77 11.35
CA ILE A 76 -0.47 11.92 11.83
C ILE A 76 -0.09 13.41 11.85
N SER A 77 0.08 13.95 13.05
CA SER A 77 0.46 15.35 13.26
C SER A 77 1.79 15.68 12.56
N GLY A 78 1.76 16.64 11.64
CA GLY A 78 2.94 17.11 10.91
C GLY A 78 3.24 16.36 9.61
N ALA A 79 2.51 15.29 9.32
CA ALA A 79 2.46 14.69 7.99
C ALA A 79 1.45 15.45 7.12
N GLY A 80 1.66 15.50 5.80
CA GLY A 80 0.66 16.05 4.87
C GLY A 80 -0.67 15.28 4.94
N VAL A 81 -1.72 15.75 4.26
CA VAL A 81 -3.01 15.04 4.20
C VAL A 81 -2.89 13.64 3.60
N THR A 82 -1.91 13.43 2.71
CA THR A 82 -1.63 12.16 2.05
C THR A 82 -0.12 11.99 1.85
N GLY A 83 0.37 10.75 1.86
CA GLY A 83 1.77 10.41 1.58
C GLY A 83 1.88 9.35 0.50
N LEU A 84 2.81 9.55 -0.42
CA LEU A 84 3.13 8.57 -1.47
C LEU A 84 4.31 7.70 -1.04
N LEU A 85 4.23 6.41 -1.36
CA LEU A 85 5.35 5.48 -1.19
C LEU A 85 6.49 5.86 -2.11
N THR A 86 7.66 5.99 -1.52
CA THR A 86 8.93 6.04 -2.23
C THR A 86 9.83 4.91 -1.73
N LEU A 87 10.39 4.17 -2.67
CA LEU A 87 11.49 3.25 -2.43
C LEU A 87 12.80 4.04 -2.45
N GLU A 88 13.41 4.26 -1.30
CA GLU A 88 14.69 4.95 -1.22
C GLU A 88 15.81 3.98 -1.61
N ASP A 89 16.69 4.39 -2.51
CA ASP A 89 17.78 3.54 -3.03
C ASP A 89 18.97 3.40 -2.05
N LYS A 90 18.93 4.16 -0.95
CA LYS A 90 19.95 4.14 0.09
C LYS A 90 19.82 2.88 0.95
N GLU A 91 20.97 2.28 1.27
CA GLU A 91 21.02 1.17 2.21
C GLU A 91 20.50 1.62 3.58
N GLY A 92 19.49 0.91 4.05
CA GLY A 92 18.75 1.26 5.24
C GLY A 92 19.01 0.34 6.43
N TYR A 93 19.03 -0.98 6.21
CA TYR A 93 19.28 -1.97 7.25
C TYR A 93 19.84 -3.29 6.69
N SER A 94 21.07 -3.64 7.09
CA SER A 94 21.69 -4.95 6.80
C SER A 94 21.51 -5.39 5.33
N GLY A 95 21.89 -4.54 4.38
CA GLY A 95 21.73 -4.80 2.94
C GLY A 95 20.34 -4.53 2.37
N LEU A 96 19.33 -4.28 3.20
CA LEU A 96 18.00 -3.87 2.76
C LEU A 96 17.89 -2.36 2.65
N LYS A 97 16.99 -1.89 1.78
CA LYS A 97 16.78 -0.48 1.46
C LYS A 97 15.53 0.07 2.13
N HIS A 98 15.52 1.37 2.40
CA HIS A 98 14.42 2.01 3.13
C HIS A 98 13.17 2.19 2.26
N ALA A 99 12.02 1.89 2.84
CA ALA A 99 10.72 2.36 2.34
C ALA A 99 10.32 3.59 3.14
N ILE A 100 10.00 4.69 2.44
CA ILE A 100 9.65 5.97 3.06
C ILE A 100 8.42 6.57 2.41
N PHE A 101 7.59 7.24 3.19
CA PHE A 101 6.62 8.20 2.69
C PHE A 101 7.30 9.52 2.45
N GLY A 102 7.33 9.92 1.18
CA GLY A 102 7.99 11.14 0.75
C GLY A 102 7.09 12.37 0.85
N ASN A 103 7.73 13.52 1.08
CA ASN A 103 7.19 14.78 0.58
C ASN A 103 7.40 14.79 -0.95
N PRO A 104 6.34 14.79 -1.78
CA PRO A 104 6.45 14.71 -3.23
C PRO A 104 7.24 15.88 -3.85
N SER A 105 7.51 16.93 -3.08
CA SER A 105 8.35 18.07 -3.51
C SER A 105 9.85 17.74 -3.55
N VAL A 106 10.29 16.65 -2.92
CA VAL A 106 11.72 16.30 -2.75
C VAL A 106 12.07 14.98 -3.43
N VAL A 107 11.10 14.07 -3.58
CA VAL A 107 11.33 12.72 -4.12
C VAL A 107 10.19 12.30 -5.03
N THR A 108 10.53 11.61 -6.12
CA THR A 108 9.55 11.02 -7.04
C THR A 108 8.91 9.79 -6.39
N ALA A 109 7.59 9.67 -6.51
CA ALA A 109 6.86 8.50 -6.03
C ALA A 109 7.24 7.23 -6.81
N SER A 110 7.23 6.08 -6.14
CA SER A 110 7.41 4.80 -6.81
C SER A 110 6.09 4.36 -7.45
N SER A 111 6.12 4.07 -8.74
CA SER A 111 4.97 3.76 -9.60
C SER A 111 5.05 2.34 -10.15
N GLY A 112 3.91 1.67 -10.34
CA GLY A 112 3.83 0.28 -10.82
C GLY A 112 3.34 -0.72 -9.78
N TRP A 113 2.74 -0.22 -8.70
CA TRP A 113 2.04 -1.04 -7.70
C TRP A 113 0.65 -1.42 -8.20
N ASP A 114 0.20 -2.62 -7.85
CA ASP A 114 -1.13 -3.10 -8.21
C ASP A 114 -1.68 -4.10 -7.17
N PHE A 115 -3.00 -4.17 -7.09
CA PHE A 115 -3.73 -5.25 -6.42
C PHE A 115 -4.53 -6.03 -7.47
N PRO A 116 -4.04 -7.20 -7.90
CA PRO A 116 -4.65 -7.97 -8.99
C PRO A 116 -6.09 -8.42 -8.72
N SER A 117 -6.54 -8.39 -7.46
CA SER A 117 -7.91 -8.66 -7.05
C SER A 117 -8.30 -7.81 -5.85
N THR A 118 -9.60 -7.73 -5.56
CA THR A 118 -10.15 -6.94 -4.45
C THR A 118 -9.51 -7.28 -3.10
N TYR A 119 -9.16 -8.55 -2.86
CA TYR A 119 -8.51 -9.03 -1.63
C TYR A 119 -7.10 -9.57 -1.91
N GLY A 120 -6.45 -9.03 -2.94
CA GLY A 120 -5.17 -9.52 -3.44
C GLY A 120 -3.97 -9.05 -2.62
N ASN A 121 -2.84 -9.67 -2.92
CA ASN A 121 -1.54 -9.20 -2.46
C ASN A 121 -1.14 -7.94 -3.23
N LEU A 122 -0.45 -7.02 -2.57
CA LEU A 122 0.23 -5.91 -3.22
C LEU A 122 1.34 -6.47 -4.11
N THR A 123 1.26 -6.19 -5.40
CA THR A 123 2.25 -6.56 -6.40
C THR A 123 2.94 -5.32 -6.95
N SER A 124 4.08 -5.54 -7.59
CA SER A 124 4.90 -4.47 -8.16
C SER A 124 5.44 -4.91 -9.51
N SER A 125 5.36 -4.02 -10.51
CA SER A 125 6.02 -4.17 -11.80
C SER A 125 7.38 -3.47 -11.85
N LEU A 126 7.89 -2.95 -10.73
CA LEU A 126 9.21 -2.32 -10.68
C LEU A 126 10.29 -3.41 -10.76
N ASP A 127 11.11 -3.38 -11.81
CA ASP A 127 12.18 -4.39 -12.03
C ASP A 127 13.14 -4.51 -10.86
N ALA A 128 13.46 -3.38 -10.21
CA ALA A 128 14.34 -3.35 -9.05
C ALA A 128 13.66 -3.85 -7.76
N PHE A 129 12.35 -4.12 -7.73
CA PHE A 129 11.68 -4.53 -6.51
C PHE A 129 11.57 -6.06 -6.41
N HIS A 130 12.17 -6.63 -5.36
CA HIS A 130 12.21 -8.08 -5.15
C HIS A 130 11.62 -8.56 -3.81
N GLY A 131 10.93 -7.68 -3.08
CA GLY A 131 10.07 -8.04 -1.97
C GLY A 131 10.18 -7.13 -0.76
N TRP A 132 9.20 -7.29 0.12
CA TRP A 132 9.11 -6.57 1.40
C TRP A 132 9.76 -7.37 2.53
N TYR A 133 10.43 -6.65 3.41
CA TYR A 133 11.04 -7.18 4.62
C TYR A 133 10.63 -6.32 5.81
N ALA A 134 10.19 -6.96 6.88
CA ALA A 134 9.82 -6.31 8.13
C ALA A 134 10.88 -6.62 9.18
N CYS A 135 11.57 -5.59 9.67
CA CYS A 135 12.65 -5.74 10.65
C CYS A 135 12.26 -5.15 12.00
N PHE A 136 12.48 -5.88 13.09
CA PHE A 136 12.23 -5.38 14.44
C PHE A 136 13.07 -4.15 14.73
N ALA A 137 12.38 -3.03 15.00
CA ALA A 137 12.98 -1.77 15.42
C ALA A 137 12.80 -1.55 16.93
N ALA A 138 11.65 -1.96 17.48
CA ALA A 138 11.35 -1.95 18.91
C ALA A 138 10.34 -3.06 19.25
N VAL A 139 10.03 -3.24 20.53
CA VAL A 139 8.99 -4.21 20.97
C VAL A 139 7.65 -3.84 20.34
N GLY A 140 7.09 -4.75 19.53
CA GLY A 140 5.80 -4.55 18.85
C GLY A 140 5.84 -3.61 17.64
N VAL A 141 7.04 -3.19 17.19
CA VAL A 141 7.20 -2.30 16.04
C VAL A 141 8.23 -2.88 15.08
N LYS A 142 7.79 -3.19 13.86
CA LYS A 142 8.69 -3.58 12.77
C LYS A 142 8.73 -2.47 11.73
N GLN A 143 9.91 -2.05 11.31
CA GLN A 143 10.07 -1.12 10.21
C GLN A 143 10.06 -1.89 8.89
N LEU A 144 9.43 -1.32 7.86
CA LEU A 144 9.34 -1.92 6.53
C LEU A 144 10.53 -1.50 5.65
N TYR A 145 11.10 -2.47 4.97
CA TYR A 145 12.21 -2.34 4.03
C TYR A 145 11.89 -3.07 2.74
N TRP A 146 12.63 -2.76 1.69
CA TRP A 146 12.55 -3.48 0.42
C TRP A 146 13.93 -4.00 0.01
N SER A 147 13.95 -4.93 -0.94
CA SER A 147 15.16 -5.50 -1.50
C SER A 147 15.18 -5.32 -3.01
N ASP A 148 16.34 -4.97 -3.55
CA ASP A 148 16.64 -4.99 -4.98
C ASP A 148 17.42 -6.22 -5.43
N TRP A 149 17.37 -7.28 -4.62
CA TRP A 149 18.04 -8.54 -4.93
C TRP A 149 17.02 -9.64 -5.24
N ALA A 150 16.95 -10.03 -6.52
CA ALA A 150 16.01 -11.04 -7.04
C ALA A 150 16.00 -12.37 -6.27
N ASN A 151 17.15 -12.75 -5.71
CA ASN A 151 17.36 -14.03 -5.04
C ASN A 151 18.09 -13.83 -3.70
N TYR A 152 17.58 -12.99 -2.80
CA TYR A 152 18.09 -12.97 -1.43
C TYR A 152 17.80 -14.33 -0.74
N ASN A 153 18.70 -15.28 -0.97
CA ASN A 153 18.78 -16.60 -0.34
C ASN A 153 19.79 -16.62 0.83
N GLY A 154 20.48 -15.49 1.08
CA GLY A 154 21.10 -15.25 2.38
C GLY A 154 19.97 -15.01 3.37
N SER A 155 20.03 -15.62 4.55
CA SER A 155 19.00 -15.46 5.58
C SER A 155 18.61 -13.99 5.69
N ALA A 156 17.31 -13.67 5.63
CA ALA A 156 16.79 -12.39 6.14
C ALA A 156 17.60 -12.06 7.40
N PRO A 157 18.10 -10.81 7.56
CA PRO A 157 18.84 -10.45 8.77
C PRO A 157 18.08 -10.98 10.00
N THR A 158 18.76 -11.44 11.05
CA THR A 158 18.13 -12.28 12.09
C THR A 158 16.90 -11.65 12.76
N ASN A 159 16.75 -10.33 12.68
CA ASN A 159 15.62 -9.55 13.19
C ASN A 159 14.61 -9.14 12.09
N CYS A 160 14.71 -9.69 10.88
CA CYS A 160 13.87 -9.38 9.74
C CYS A 160 13.15 -10.63 9.25
N GLU A 161 11.93 -10.45 8.74
CA GLU A 161 11.19 -11.48 8.03
C GLU A 161 10.71 -10.97 6.68
N LYS A 162 10.64 -11.84 5.68
CA LYS A 162 10.01 -11.51 4.40
C LYS A 162 8.50 -11.47 4.62
N VAL A 163 7.86 -10.36 4.25
CA VAL A 163 6.41 -10.18 4.41
C VAL A 163 5.73 -10.06 3.06
N THR A 164 4.48 -10.49 3.01
CA THR A 164 3.56 -10.15 1.91
C THR A 164 2.49 -9.24 2.47
N LEU A 165 2.26 -8.12 1.79
CA LEU A 165 1.21 -7.18 2.15
C LEU A 165 -0.04 -7.51 1.34
N HIS A 166 -1.17 -7.73 2.01
CA HIS A 166 -2.46 -7.97 1.36
C HIS A 166 -3.46 -6.88 1.73
N ARG A 167 -4.41 -6.64 0.82
CA ARG A 167 -5.47 -5.67 1.03
C ARG A 167 -6.54 -6.24 1.96
N VAL A 168 -6.93 -5.47 2.95
CA VAL A 168 -8.10 -5.73 3.79
C VAL A 168 -8.99 -4.50 3.86
N PHE A 169 -10.26 -4.69 4.18
CA PHE A 169 -11.22 -3.62 4.41
C PHE A 169 -11.71 -3.72 5.87
N MET A 170 -11.85 -2.58 6.54
CA MET A 170 -12.27 -2.50 7.94
C MET A 170 -13.39 -1.50 8.12
#